data_AF-A0A2P7N1L1-F1
#
_entry.id   AF-A0A2P7N1L1-F1
#
_cell.length_a   1.000
_cell.length_b   1.000
_cell.length_c   1.000
_cell.angle_alpha   90.00
_cell.angle_beta   90.00
_cell.angle_gamma   90.00
#
_symmetry.space_group_name_H-M   'P 1'
#
loop_
_entity.id
_entity.type
_entity.pdbx_description
1 polymer ?
#
loop_
_entity_poly.entity_id
_entity_poly.type
_entity_poly.pdbx_seq_one_letter_code
_entity_poly.pdbx_strand_id
1 'polypeptide(L)'
;MVMAIPRKLVALGDSGVFGWGDPLEGGWCERLRRHWMELPGGPVLYNLGVRGDGLERLAARLSAEVGCRGELRRQLPQGILLGIGLNDTARVGRPDGRPQLDAEGFLFGLLQLLHKAKEIAAVHVIGLTPVEESAMPYAGALWYSLADIRRYEALLEEACLEANVPFLPLLEGLLADSDWPLWLSNDGLHLNSEGHRRVFERVRSWPALLDWADLQLRQEPTPLGY
;
A
#
# COMPACT_ATOMS: atom_id res chain seq x y z
N MET A 1 -3.50 8.35 -35.01
CA MET A 1 -3.31 8.96 -33.68
C MET A 1 -2.33 8.07 -32.93
N VAL A 2 -1.17 8.58 -32.51
CA VAL A 2 -0.24 7.79 -31.69
C VAL A 2 -0.88 7.70 -30.30
N MET A 3 -1.23 6.49 -29.86
CA MET A 3 -1.73 6.30 -28.50
C MET A 3 -0.64 6.71 -27.52
N ALA A 4 -0.96 7.62 -26.60
CA ALA A 4 -0.07 7.96 -25.50
C ALA A 4 0.19 6.70 -24.67
N ILE A 5 1.46 6.47 -24.31
CA ILE A 5 1.85 5.34 -23.48
C ILE A 5 1.43 5.67 -22.04
N PRO A 6 0.52 4.90 -21.42
CA PRO A 6 0.05 5.19 -20.05
C PRO A 6 1.19 5.03 -19.05
N ARG A 7 1.15 5.82 -17.96
CA ARG A 7 2.07 5.68 -16.82
C ARG A 7 1.91 4.28 -16.20
N LYS A 8 2.99 3.73 -15.64
CA LYS A 8 2.98 2.45 -14.92
C LYS A 8 3.20 2.68 -13.43
N LEU A 9 2.30 2.14 -12.62
CA LEU A 9 2.45 2.03 -11.17
C LEU A 9 2.74 0.57 -10.80
N VAL A 10 3.80 0.34 -10.02
CA VAL A 10 4.04 -0.97 -9.40
C VAL A 10 3.68 -0.89 -7.93
N ALA A 11 2.66 -1.63 -7.50
CA ALA A 11 2.28 -1.77 -6.11
C ALA A 11 3.03 -2.95 -5.49
N LEU A 12 3.90 -2.70 -4.50
CA LEU A 12 4.63 -3.73 -3.76
C LEU A 12 4.20 -3.72 -2.30
N GLY A 13 4.11 -4.90 -1.71
CA GLY A 13 3.75 -5.04 -0.31
C GLY A 13 3.45 -6.46 0.09
N ASP A 14 2.68 -6.59 1.16
CA ASP A 14 2.34 -7.86 1.77
C ASP A 14 1.01 -8.45 1.24
N SER A 15 0.34 -9.25 2.09
CA SER A 15 -0.96 -9.85 1.80
C SER A 15 -2.08 -8.81 1.60
N GLY A 16 -1.96 -7.61 2.17
CA GLY A 16 -2.88 -6.50 1.96
C GLY A 16 -2.81 -5.97 0.53
N VAL A 17 -1.60 -5.75 -0.02
CA VAL A 17 -1.42 -5.40 -1.43
C VAL A 17 -1.86 -6.55 -2.34
N PHE A 18 -1.55 -7.80 -1.98
CA PHE A 18 -1.96 -8.99 -2.74
C PHE A 18 -3.49 -9.10 -2.90
N GLY A 19 -4.26 -8.51 -1.98
CA GLY A 19 -5.72 -8.62 -1.96
C GLY A 19 -6.24 -9.85 -1.22
N TRP A 20 -5.42 -10.43 -0.33
CA TRP A 20 -5.84 -11.59 0.44
C TRP A 20 -7.03 -11.24 1.34
N GLY A 21 -8.02 -12.14 1.40
CA GLY A 21 -9.27 -11.95 2.12
C GLY A 21 -10.43 -11.39 1.27
N ASP A 22 -10.18 -10.94 0.03
CA ASP A 22 -11.25 -10.49 -0.88
C ASP A 22 -11.49 -11.49 -2.04
N PRO A 23 -12.32 -12.52 -1.85
CA PRO A 23 -12.66 -13.47 -2.91
C PRO A 23 -13.61 -12.89 -3.98
N LEU A 24 -14.21 -11.72 -3.73
CA LEU A 24 -15.22 -11.14 -4.63
C LEU A 24 -14.59 -10.28 -5.70
N GLU A 25 -13.62 -9.44 -5.34
CA GLU A 25 -13.05 -8.44 -6.25
C GLU A 25 -11.52 -8.36 -6.23
N GLY A 26 -10.84 -9.25 -5.49
CA GLY A 26 -9.38 -9.40 -5.54
C GLY A 26 -8.59 -8.32 -4.81
N GLY A 27 -9.24 -7.53 -3.96
CA GLY A 27 -8.59 -6.56 -3.07
C GLY A 27 -8.55 -5.13 -3.61
N TRP A 28 -8.12 -4.19 -2.76
CA TRP A 28 -8.11 -2.76 -3.10
C TRP A 28 -7.25 -2.43 -4.33
N CYS A 29 -6.15 -3.16 -4.50
CA CYS A 29 -5.21 -2.96 -5.59
C CYS A 29 -5.82 -3.37 -6.94
N GLU A 30 -6.56 -4.48 -6.96
CA GLU A 30 -7.29 -4.95 -8.14
C GLU A 30 -8.46 -4.02 -8.48
N ARG A 31 -9.20 -3.53 -7.47
CA ARG A 31 -10.24 -2.52 -7.64
C ARG A 31 -9.68 -1.24 -8.28
N LEU A 32 -8.51 -0.77 -7.82
CA LEU A 32 -7.83 0.39 -8.41
C LEU A 32 -7.40 0.15 -9.85
N ARG A 33 -6.81 -1.03 -10.13
CA ARG A 33 -6.42 -1.43 -11.49
C ARG A 33 -7.61 -1.41 -12.44
N ARG A 34 -8.74 -2.03 -12.04
CA ARG A 34 -9.98 -2.04 -12.83
C ARG A 34 -10.53 -0.64 -13.05
N HIS A 35 -10.57 0.17 -11.99
CA HIS A 35 -11.03 1.56 -12.07
C HIS A 35 -10.22 2.38 -13.09
N TRP A 36 -8.89 2.28 -13.09
CA TRP A 36 -8.05 3.00 -14.05
C TRP A 36 -8.11 2.43 -15.47
N MET A 37 -8.35 1.13 -15.65
CA MET A 37 -8.55 0.55 -16.98
C MET A 37 -9.78 1.11 -17.70
N GLU A 38 -10.79 1.58 -16.97
CA GLU A 38 -11.99 2.21 -17.53
C GLU A 38 -11.73 3.65 -17.98
N LEU A 39 -10.64 4.28 -17.52
CA LEU A 39 -10.32 5.67 -17.84
C LEU A 39 -9.48 5.74 -19.13
N PRO A 40 -9.86 6.57 -20.12
CA PRO A 40 -9.02 6.83 -21.28
C PRO A 40 -7.65 7.38 -20.87
N GLY A 41 -6.59 6.62 -21.12
CA GLY A 41 -5.22 6.99 -20.73
C GLY A 41 -4.89 6.77 -19.24
N GLY A 42 -5.74 6.06 -18.49
CA GLY A 42 -5.48 5.70 -17.10
C GLY A 42 -4.17 4.92 -16.92
N PRO A 43 -3.50 5.03 -15.76
CA PRO A 43 -2.27 4.30 -15.52
C PRO A 43 -2.47 2.78 -15.55
N VAL A 44 -1.43 2.06 -15.97
CA VAL A 44 -1.35 0.60 -15.81
C VAL A 44 -0.83 0.30 -14.41
N LEU A 45 -1.52 -0.57 -13.69
CA LEU A 45 -1.13 -1.01 -12.35
C LEU A 45 -0.66 -2.47 -12.36
N TYR A 46 0.52 -2.71 -11.80
CA TYR A 46 1.05 -4.04 -11.51
C TYR A 46 0.97 -4.33 -10.01
N ASN A 47 0.16 -5.31 -9.61
CA ASN A 47 0.10 -5.79 -8.24
C ASN A 47 1.19 -6.85 -7.99
N LEU A 48 2.14 -6.54 -7.11
CA LEU A 48 3.23 -7.42 -6.67
C LEU A 48 3.21 -7.62 -5.14
N GLY A 49 2.03 -7.74 -4.55
CA GLY A 49 1.89 -8.17 -3.17
C GLY A 49 2.35 -9.61 -2.96
N VAL A 50 2.99 -9.90 -1.83
CA VAL A 50 3.43 -11.25 -1.46
C VAL A 50 3.02 -11.52 -0.01
N ARG A 51 2.28 -12.60 0.21
CA ARG A 51 1.78 -12.93 1.56
C ARG A 51 2.94 -13.15 2.54
N GLY A 52 2.86 -12.51 3.70
CA GLY A 52 3.86 -12.61 4.76
C GLY A 52 5.17 -11.88 4.47
N ASP A 53 5.20 -11.00 3.46
CA ASP A 53 6.33 -10.08 3.29
C ASP A 53 6.37 -9.09 4.45
N GLY A 54 7.56 -8.94 5.03
CA GLY A 54 7.94 -7.77 5.81
C GLY A 54 8.89 -6.90 4.99
N LEU A 55 9.36 -5.83 5.62
CA LEU A 55 10.21 -4.81 5.01
C LEU A 55 11.45 -5.40 4.31
N GLU A 56 12.17 -6.30 4.98
CA GLU A 56 13.40 -6.90 4.45
C GLU A 56 13.19 -7.69 3.15
N ARG A 57 12.09 -8.46 3.10
CA ARG A 57 11.76 -9.29 1.92
C ARG A 57 11.39 -8.44 0.72
N LEU A 58 10.61 -7.38 0.93
CA LEU A 58 10.28 -6.42 -0.11
C LEU A 58 11.55 -5.73 -0.63
N ALA A 59 12.42 -5.25 0.27
CA ALA A 59 13.66 -4.59 -0.10
C ALA A 59 14.59 -5.46 -0.97
N ALA A 60 14.61 -6.77 -0.70
CA ALA A 60 15.40 -7.74 -1.46
C ALA A 60 14.92 -7.89 -2.92
N ARG A 61 13.60 -7.77 -3.18
CA ARG A 61 13.02 -7.98 -4.52
C ARG A 61 12.74 -6.71 -5.32
N LEU A 62 12.74 -5.54 -4.68
CA LEU A 62 12.35 -4.26 -5.29
C LEU A 62 12.92 -4.02 -6.69
N SER A 63 14.26 -3.95 -6.83
CA SER A 63 14.89 -3.53 -8.09
C SER A 63 14.67 -4.52 -9.23
N ALA A 64 14.79 -5.81 -8.94
CA ALA A 64 14.62 -6.86 -9.93
C ALA A 64 13.17 -6.89 -10.43
N GLU A 65 12.22 -6.71 -9.52
CA GLU A 65 10.82 -6.74 -9.89
C GLU A 65 10.39 -5.48 -10.65
N VAL A 66 10.63 -4.28 -10.10
CA VAL A 66 10.25 -3.03 -10.76
C VAL A 66 10.93 -2.89 -12.12
N GLY A 67 12.20 -3.29 -12.23
CA GLY A 67 13.00 -3.16 -13.44
C GLY A 67 12.45 -3.89 -14.67
N CYS A 68 11.62 -4.92 -14.50
CA CYS A 68 11.05 -5.66 -15.63
C CYS A 68 9.59 -5.28 -15.96
N ARG A 69 9.01 -4.24 -15.33
CA ARG A 69 7.63 -3.76 -15.57
C ARG A 69 7.55 -2.51 -16.48
N GLY A 70 8.60 -2.23 -17.24
CA GLY A 70 8.62 -1.11 -18.19
C GLY A 70 7.75 -1.27 -19.43
N GLU A 71 7.28 -2.48 -19.74
CA GLU A 71 6.59 -2.93 -20.98
C GLU A 71 7.38 -2.77 -22.28
N LEU A 72 7.99 -1.61 -22.49
CA LEU A 72 8.75 -1.26 -23.67
C LEU A 72 10.24 -1.25 -23.38
N ARG A 73 11.03 -1.57 -24.41
CA ARG A 73 12.50 -1.65 -24.30
C ARG A 73 13.06 -0.33 -23.75
N ARG A 74 13.86 -0.41 -22.68
CA ARG A 74 14.50 0.73 -21.98
C ARG A 74 13.53 1.70 -21.30
N GLN A 75 12.27 1.30 -21.06
CA GLN A 75 11.40 2.03 -20.16
C GLN A 75 11.42 1.38 -18.78
N LEU A 76 11.28 2.21 -17.74
CA LEU A 76 11.03 1.80 -16.36
C LEU A 76 9.62 2.26 -15.97
N PRO A 77 8.99 1.64 -14.96
CA PRO A 77 7.79 2.19 -14.36
C PRO A 77 7.99 3.63 -13.87
N GLN A 78 6.93 4.44 -13.90
CA GLN A 78 6.97 5.85 -13.48
C GLN A 78 6.58 6.04 -12.01
N GLY A 79 6.00 5.01 -11.38
CA GLY A 79 5.59 5.06 -9.99
C GLY A 79 5.74 3.73 -9.26
N ILE A 80 6.00 3.83 -7.97
CA ILE A 80 5.99 2.74 -7.00
C ILE A 80 5.00 3.13 -5.89
N LEU A 81 4.15 2.17 -5.50
CA LEU A 81 3.26 2.28 -4.34
C LEU A 81 3.63 1.19 -3.34
N LEU A 82 4.01 1.56 -2.13
CA LEU A 82 4.41 0.64 -1.07
C LEU A 82 3.28 0.51 -0.03
N GLY A 83 2.92 -0.72 0.30
CA GLY A 83 2.03 -1.05 1.43
C GLY A 83 2.63 -2.20 2.22
N ILE A 84 3.48 -1.88 3.21
CA ILE A 84 4.30 -2.85 3.94
C ILE A 84 4.46 -2.41 5.40
N GLY A 85 4.74 -3.36 6.29
CA GLY A 85 5.06 -3.09 7.69
C GLY A 85 4.16 -3.83 8.69
N LEU A 86 2.99 -4.32 8.26
CA LEU A 86 2.07 -5.01 9.17
C LEU A 86 2.73 -6.28 9.75
N ASN A 87 3.34 -7.12 8.90
CA ASN A 87 4.02 -8.35 9.33
C ASN A 87 5.22 -8.08 10.25
N ASP A 88 5.90 -6.95 10.08
CA ASP A 88 7.04 -6.53 10.90
C ASP A 88 6.62 -6.28 12.36
N THR A 89 5.38 -5.83 12.59
CA THR A 89 4.83 -5.57 13.93
C THR A 89 4.58 -6.83 14.75
N ALA A 90 4.42 -7.99 14.09
CA ALA A 90 3.94 -9.20 14.76
C ALA A 90 4.93 -9.70 15.82
N ARG A 91 4.45 -9.90 17.04
CA ARG A 91 5.23 -10.48 18.13
C ARG A 91 5.21 -12.01 18.05
N VAL A 92 6.39 -12.62 18.14
CA VAL A 92 6.55 -14.06 17.94
C VAL A 92 6.40 -14.84 19.24
N GLY A 93 5.55 -15.86 19.21
CA GLY A 93 5.35 -16.86 20.26
C GLY A 93 4.40 -16.43 21.38
N ARG A 94 4.42 -15.17 21.78
CA ARG A 94 3.59 -14.63 22.88
C ARG A 94 3.27 -13.14 22.71
N PRO A 95 2.24 -12.59 23.37
CA PRO A 95 1.83 -11.18 23.24
C PRO A 95 2.91 -10.16 23.60
N ASP A 96 3.85 -10.50 24.48
CA ASP A 96 5.00 -9.69 24.90
C ASP A 96 6.32 -10.18 24.23
N GLY A 97 6.20 -10.98 23.18
CA GLY A 97 7.33 -11.50 22.40
C GLY A 97 8.08 -10.39 21.64
N ARG A 98 9.18 -10.76 21.00
CA ARG A 98 9.90 -9.81 20.11
C ARG A 98 9.09 -9.62 18.82
N PRO A 99 8.99 -8.38 18.29
CA PRO A 99 8.45 -8.16 16.95
C PRO A 99 9.32 -8.88 15.91
N GLN A 100 8.77 -9.13 14.71
CA GLN A 100 9.54 -9.73 13.61
C GLN A 100 10.71 -8.85 13.20
N LEU A 101 10.52 -7.53 13.19
CA LEU A 101 11.57 -6.53 13.06
C LEU A 101 11.31 -5.46 14.11
N ASP A 102 12.33 -5.07 14.87
CA ASP A 102 12.16 -4.03 15.90
C ASP A 102 11.99 -2.63 15.27
N ALA A 103 11.49 -1.69 16.07
CA ALA A 103 11.14 -0.36 15.59
C ALA A 103 12.31 0.44 15.02
N GLU A 104 13.51 0.33 15.61
CA GLU A 104 14.69 1.04 15.12
C GLU A 104 15.17 0.42 13.80
N GLY A 105 15.21 -0.91 13.74
CA GLY A 105 15.50 -1.65 12.52
C GLY A 105 14.51 -1.38 11.41
N PHE A 106 13.22 -1.28 11.73
CA PHE A 106 12.15 -0.97 10.79
C PHE A 106 12.30 0.45 10.22
N LEU A 107 12.47 1.47 11.06
CA LEU A 107 12.66 2.85 10.60
C LEU A 107 13.90 2.98 9.71
N PHE A 108 15.04 2.44 10.17
CA PHE A 108 16.28 2.46 9.41
C PHE A 108 16.12 1.76 8.05
N GLY A 109 15.58 0.53 8.05
CA GLY A 109 15.38 -0.24 6.83
C GLY A 109 14.41 0.44 5.86
N LEU A 110 13.39 1.13 6.38
CA LEU A 110 12.39 1.82 5.58
C LEU A 110 13.00 3.04 4.89
N LEU A 111 13.82 3.83 5.58
CA LEU A 111 14.56 4.94 4.97
C LEU A 111 15.47 4.44 3.84
N GLN A 112 16.16 3.32 4.04
CA GLN A 112 16.98 2.70 2.98
C GLN A 112 16.13 2.24 1.79
N LEU A 113 14.98 1.61 2.05
CA LEU A 113 14.04 1.18 1.02
C LEU A 113 13.53 2.38 0.21
N LEU A 114 13.11 3.46 0.87
CA LEU A 114 12.61 4.67 0.22
C LEU A 114 13.68 5.34 -0.62
N HIS A 115 14.92 5.44 -0.11
CA HIS A 115 16.04 5.99 -0.89
C HIS A 115 16.25 5.21 -2.19
N LYS A 116 16.34 3.88 -2.09
CA LYS A 116 16.54 2.98 -3.23
C LYS A 116 15.35 3.01 -4.21
N ALA A 117 14.12 3.10 -3.71
CA ALA A 117 12.93 3.17 -4.56
C ALA A 117 12.87 4.49 -5.35
N LYS A 118 13.27 5.61 -4.73
CA LYS A 118 13.31 6.94 -5.36
C LYS A 118 14.34 7.04 -6.48
N GLU A 119 15.42 6.26 -6.43
CA GLU A 119 16.37 6.16 -7.55
C GLU A 119 15.73 5.52 -8.80
N ILE A 120 14.63 4.77 -8.63
CA ILE A 120 13.96 4.05 -9.72
C ILE A 120 12.79 4.84 -10.28
N ALA A 121 11.88 5.34 -9.42
CA ALA A 121 10.64 5.99 -9.81
C ALA A 121 10.07 6.89 -8.70
N ALA A 122 9.00 7.64 -8.99
CA ALA A 122 8.25 8.36 -7.95
C ALA A 122 7.63 7.36 -6.96
N VAL A 123 7.77 7.61 -5.66
CA VAL A 123 7.32 6.68 -4.61
C VAL A 123 6.12 7.26 -3.87
N HIS A 124 5.21 6.37 -3.50
CA HIS A 124 4.05 6.63 -2.65
C HIS A 124 3.97 5.52 -1.61
N VAL A 125 3.48 5.84 -0.42
CA VAL A 125 3.32 4.86 0.67
C VAL A 125 1.92 4.93 1.23
N ILE A 126 1.32 3.77 1.51
CA ILE A 126 0.07 3.66 2.26
C ILE A 126 0.33 3.08 3.65
N GLY A 127 -0.49 3.47 4.61
CA GLY A 127 -0.43 3.06 6.00
C GLY A 127 -0.92 1.63 6.26
N LEU A 128 -1.13 1.34 7.54
CA LEU A 128 -1.43 -0.01 8.03
C LEU A 128 -2.93 -0.17 8.32
N THR A 129 -3.37 -1.42 8.38
CA THR A 129 -4.78 -1.78 8.60
C THR A 129 -5.00 -2.30 10.02
N PRO A 130 -6.21 -2.16 10.58
CA PRO A 130 -6.52 -2.64 11.92
C PRO A 130 -6.48 -4.17 11.99
N VAL A 131 -6.38 -4.68 13.22
CA VAL A 131 -6.48 -6.11 13.56
C VAL A 131 -7.44 -6.30 14.72
N GLU A 132 -8.04 -7.49 14.79
CA GLU A 132 -8.82 -7.94 15.94
C GLU A 132 -7.91 -8.69 16.91
N GLU A 133 -7.52 -8.03 17.99
CA GLU A 133 -6.57 -8.59 18.98
C GLU A 133 -7.10 -9.86 19.64
N SER A 134 -8.42 -9.99 19.80
CA SER A 134 -9.02 -11.19 20.39
C SER A 134 -8.93 -12.44 19.50
N ALA A 135 -8.63 -12.28 18.21
CA ALA A 135 -8.38 -13.37 17.27
C ALA A 135 -6.93 -13.89 17.29
N MET A 136 -6.06 -13.25 18.07
CA MET A 136 -4.65 -13.66 18.19
C MET A 136 -4.47 -14.88 19.10
N PRO A 137 -3.47 -15.74 18.85
CA PRO A 137 -2.43 -15.60 17.84
C PRO A 137 -2.87 -16.02 16.44
N TYR A 138 -2.49 -15.23 15.44
CA TYR A 138 -2.56 -15.62 14.05
C TYR A 138 -1.60 -16.80 13.77
N ALA A 139 -2.09 -17.79 13.02
CA ALA A 139 -1.37 -19.02 12.69
C ALA A 139 -0.75 -19.74 13.91
N GLY A 140 -1.33 -19.54 15.10
CA GLY A 140 -0.86 -20.16 16.34
C GLY A 140 0.43 -19.59 16.92
N ALA A 141 1.03 -18.54 16.32
CA ALA A 141 2.34 -18.04 16.74
C ALA A 141 2.54 -16.53 16.67
N LEU A 142 1.77 -15.80 15.87
CA LEU A 142 1.99 -14.36 15.63
C LEU A 142 0.94 -13.54 16.36
N TRP A 143 1.40 -12.61 17.20
CA TRP A 143 0.55 -11.73 17.99
C TRP A 143 0.64 -10.31 17.44
N TYR A 144 -0.47 -9.82 16.90
CA TYR A 144 -0.60 -8.44 16.45
C TYR A 144 -1.36 -7.62 17.49
N SER A 145 -0.99 -6.35 17.66
CA SER A 145 -1.70 -5.41 18.53
C SER A 145 -1.90 -4.08 17.82
N LEU A 146 -3.02 -3.40 18.10
CA LEU A 146 -3.28 -2.05 17.58
C LEU A 146 -2.24 -1.06 18.12
N ALA A 147 -1.68 -1.30 19.30
CA ALA A 147 -0.63 -0.46 19.87
C ALA A 147 0.67 -0.53 19.04
N ASP A 148 1.13 -1.74 18.69
CA ASP A 148 2.31 -1.91 17.84
C ASP A 148 2.03 -1.39 16.42
N ILE A 149 0.85 -1.65 15.85
CA ILE A 149 0.49 -1.16 14.50
C ILE A 149 0.47 0.37 14.45
N ARG A 150 -0.12 1.06 15.44
CA ARG A 150 -0.06 2.52 15.55
C ARG A 150 1.38 3.03 15.59
N ARG A 151 2.23 2.37 16.39
CA ARG A 151 3.64 2.75 16.50
C ARG A 151 4.36 2.63 15.16
N TYR A 152 4.14 1.54 14.43
CA TYR A 152 4.84 1.33 13.14
C TYR A 152 4.25 2.18 12.01
N GLU A 153 2.95 2.51 12.04
CA GLU A 153 2.39 3.49 11.11
C GLU A 153 2.98 4.89 11.33
N ALA A 154 3.21 5.29 12.59
CA ALA A 154 3.91 6.54 12.88
C ALA A 154 5.36 6.54 12.36
N LEU A 155 6.06 5.40 12.42
CA LEU A 155 7.41 5.26 11.82
C LEU A 155 7.37 5.29 10.29
N LEU A 156 6.31 4.75 9.67
CA LEU A 156 6.08 4.90 8.22
C LEU A 156 5.92 6.38 7.85
N GLU A 157 5.11 7.11 8.60
CA GLU A 157 4.89 8.54 8.42
C GLU A 157 6.18 9.34 8.60
N GLU A 158 6.95 9.07 9.66
CA GLU A 158 8.24 9.70 9.95
C GLU A 158 9.23 9.50 8.79
N ALA A 159 9.42 8.25 8.34
CA ALA A 159 10.32 7.95 7.23
C ALA A 159 9.88 8.61 5.91
N CYS A 160 8.58 8.66 5.65
CA CYS A 160 8.03 9.30 4.46
C CYS A 160 8.25 10.81 4.51
N LEU A 161 8.06 11.44 5.67
CA LEU A 161 8.32 12.87 5.87
C LEU A 161 9.80 13.20 5.63
N GLU A 162 10.72 12.42 6.23
CA GLU A 162 12.17 12.59 6.05
C GLU A 162 12.58 12.40 4.59
N ALA A 163 12.03 11.39 3.92
CA ALA A 163 12.33 11.11 2.52
C ALA A 163 11.59 12.02 1.53
N ASN A 164 10.72 12.92 1.99
CA ASN A 164 9.80 13.71 1.15
C ASN A 164 9.01 12.83 0.17
N VAL A 165 8.34 11.82 0.71
CA VAL A 165 7.50 10.84 0.00
C VAL A 165 6.05 11.01 0.46
N PRO A 166 5.07 11.11 -0.46
CA PRO A 166 3.66 11.13 -0.07
C PRO A 166 3.25 9.87 0.71
N PHE A 167 2.59 10.09 1.85
CA PHE A 167 2.06 9.05 2.72
C PHE A 167 0.53 9.17 2.85
N LEU A 168 -0.17 8.04 2.77
CA LEU A 168 -1.60 7.93 3.05
C LEU A 168 -1.81 7.10 4.33
N PRO A 169 -2.03 7.73 5.51
CA PRO A 169 -2.36 7.00 6.73
C PRO A 169 -3.70 6.27 6.56
N LEU A 170 -3.80 5.05 7.09
CA LEU A 170 -5.01 4.23 6.98
C LEU A 170 -5.61 3.88 8.33
N LEU A 171 -4.81 3.60 9.35
CA LEU A 171 -5.27 2.95 10.57
C LEU A 171 -6.36 3.74 11.29
N GLU A 172 -6.07 4.98 11.68
CA GLU A 172 -7.02 5.81 12.43
C GLU A 172 -8.26 6.13 11.59
N GLY A 173 -8.09 6.28 10.27
CA GLY A 173 -9.22 6.48 9.36
C GLY A 173 -10.14 5.28 9.26
N LEU A 174 -9.62 4.06 9.38
CA LEU A 174 -10.42 2.83 9.42
C LEU A 174 -11.06 2.63 10.80
N LEU A 175 -10.30 2.83 11.88
CA LEU A 175 -10.77 2.69 13.26
C LEU A 175 -11.84 3.71 13.67
N ALA A 176 -11.92 4.85 12.98
CA ALA A 176 -12.93 5.87 13.23
C ALA A 176 -14.38 5.40 12.94
N ASP A 177 -14.55 4.34 12.14
CA ASP A 177 -15.85 3.73 11.89
C ASP A 177 -16.05 2.53 12.82
N SER A 178 -17.15 2.50 13.57
CA SER A 178 -17.45 1.40 14.50
C SER A 178 -17.61 0.04 13.82
N ASP A 179 -17.87 0.02 12.51
CA ASP A 179 -18.03 -1.21 11.74
C ASP A 179 -16.69 -1.83 11.31
N TRP A 180 -15.55 -1.22 11.64
CA TRP A 180 -14.23 -1.74 11.25
C TRP A 180 -14.00 -3.23 11.56
N PRO A 181 -14.51 -3.82 12.67
CA PRO A 181 -14.33 -5.26 12.91
C PRO A 181 -15.03 -6.13 11.86
N LEU A 182 -16.15 -5.65 11.30
CA LEU A 182 -16.90 -6.34 10.24
C LEU A 182 -16.16 -6.34 8.90
N TRP A 183 -15.09 -5.55 8.78
CA TRP A 183 -14.27 -5.46 7.58
C TRP A 183 -13.08 -6.41 7.59
N LEU A 184 -12.91 -7.18 8.67
CA LEU A 184 -11.91 -8.23 8.78
C LEU A 184 -12.48 -9.58 8.37
N SER A 185 -11.57 -10.45 7.94
CA SER A 185 -11.81 -11.87 7.78
C SER A 185 -11.81 -12.54 9.16
N ASN A 186 -12.29 -13.79 9.23
CA ASN A 186 -12.36 -14.55 10.48
C ASN A 186 -11.00 -14.78 11.18
N ASP A 187 -9.88 -14.52 10.49
CA ASP A 187 -8.55 -14.60 11.07
C ASP A 187 -8.13 -13.34 11.85
N GLY A 188 -8.97 -12.31 11.86
CA GLY A 188 -8.75 -11.06 12.58
C GLY A 188 -7.57 -10.23 12.08
N LEU A 189 -6.97 -10.59 10.95
CA LEU A 189 -5.79 -9.93 10.39
C LEU A 189 -6.08 -9.33 9.01
N HIS A 190 -6.69 -10.12 8.13
CA HIS A 190 -6.85 -9.71 6.74
C HIS A 190 -8.19 -9.02 6.52
N LEU A 191 -8.16 -7.91 5.78
CA LEU A 191 -9.38 -7.27 5.31
C LEU A 191 -10.19 -8.24 4.44
N ASN A 192 -11.51 -8.26 4.63
CA ASN A 192 -12.43 -8.93 3.71
C ASN A 192 -12.76 -8.02 2.52
N SER A 193 -13.65 -8.46 1.63
CA SER A 193 -14.08 -7.68 0.45
C SER A 193 -14.53 -6.25 0.80
N GLU A 194 -15.24 -6.07 1.90
CA GLU A 194 -15.69 -4.76 2.35
C GLU A 194 -14.53 -3.90 2.86
N GLY A 195 -13.64 -4.47 3.67
CA GLY A 195 -12.44 -3.76 4.13
C GLY A 195 -11.56 -3.30 2.99
N HIS A 196 -11.32 -4.18 2.01
CA HIS A 196 -10.60 -3.83 0.78
C HIS A 196 -11.31 -2.73 -0.01
N ARG A 197 -12.65 -2.72 -0.05
CA ARG A 197 -13.41 -1.59 -0.62
C ARG A 197 -13.11 -0.28 0.11
N ARG A 198 -13.08 -0.27 1.45
CA ARG A 198 -12.76 0.94 2.24
C ARG A 198 -11.36 1.48 1.95
N VAL A 199 -10.36 0.61 1.82
CA VAL A 199 -9.00 1.03 1.41
C VAL A 199 -9.00 1.58 -0.01
N PHE A 200 -9.66 0.89 -0.96
CA PHE A 200 -9.76 1.36 -2.34
C PHE A 200 -10.35 2.77 -2.45
N GLU A 201 -11.43 3.06 -1.71
CA GLU A 201 -12.07 4.38 -1.69
C GLU A 201 -11.12 5.50 -1.23
N ARG A 202 -10.27 5.21 -0.25
CA ARG A 202 -9.23 6.14 0.22
C ARG A 202 -8.13 6.32 -0.81
N VAL A 203 -7.62 5.23 -1.38
CA VAL A 203 -6.52 5.27 -2.35
C VAL A 203 -6.95 5.96 -3.65
N ARG A 204 -8.15 5.67 -4.17
CA ARG A 204 -8.64 6.26 -5.44
C ARG A 204 -8.89 7.76 -5.34
N SER A 205 -9.14 8.29 -4.15
CA SER A 205 -9.42 9.71 -3.89
C SER A 205 -8.21 10.45 -3.33
N TRP A 206 -7.07 9.78 -3.16
CA TRP A 206 -5.87 10.36 -2.56
C TRP A 206 -5.24 11.41 -3.49
N PRO A 207 -5.15 12.70 -3.10
CA PRO A 207 -4.72 13.76 -4.00
C PRO A 207 -3.32 13.57 -4.60
N ALA A 208 -2.36 13.06 -3.82
CA ALA A 208 -1.00 12.83 -4.31
C ALA A 208 -0.95 11.76 -5.43
N LEU A 209 -1.71 10.68 -5.28
CA LEU A 209 -1.78 9.64 -6.30
C LEU A 209 -2.53 10.11 -7.54
N LEU A 210 -3.59 10.91 -7.37
CA LEU A 210 -4.33 11.51 -8.49
C LEU A 210 -3.48 12.52 -9.26
N ASP A 211 -2.69 13.34 -8.57
CA ASP A 211 -1.71 14.26 -9.18
C ASP A 211 -0.67 13.48 -9.98
N TRP A 212 -0.05 12.46 -9.38
CA TRP A 212 0.89 11.59 -10.07
C TRP A 212 0.26 10.87 -11.27
N ALA A 213 -1.01 10.50 -11.21
CA ALA A 213 -1.70 9.81 -12.28
C ALA A 213 -2.17 10.73 -13.42
N ASP A 214 -1.99 12.05 -13.31
CA ASP A 214 -2.59 13.06 -14.20
C ASP A 214 -4.13 12.95 -14.28
N LEU A 215 -4.78 12.49 -13.20
CA LEU A 215 -6.23 12.23 -13.15
C LEU A 215 -7.03 13.33 -12.44
N GLN A 216 -6.37 14.38 -11.93
CA GLN A 216 -7.08 15.56 -11.45
C GLN A 216 -7.78 16.24 -12.62
N LEU A 217 -9.06 16.60 -12.43
CA LEU A 217 -9.83 17.37 -13.41
C LEU A 217 -9.00 18.59 -13.82
N ARG A 218 -8.56 18.63 -15.08
CA ARG A 218 -8.18 19.89 -15.71
C ARG A 218 -9.41 20.78 -15.56
N GLN A 219 -9.31 21.84 -14.76
CA GLN A 219 -10.25 22.93 -14.88
C GLN A 219 -10.06 23.47 -16.29
N GLU A 220 -10.86 22.99 -17.25
CA GLU A 220 -10.96 23.67 -18.53
C GLU A 220 -11.46 25.08 -18.22
N PRO A 221 -10.75 26.14 -18.65
CA PRO A 221 -11.28 27.48 -18.51
C PRO A 221 -12.61 27.52 -19.26
N THR A 222 -13.68 27.84 -18.54
CA THR A 222 -14.99 28.15 -19.12
C THR A 222 -14.76 29.06 -20.31
N PRO A 223 -15.21 28.71 -21.53
CA PRO A 223 -15.10 29.61 -22.66
C PRO A 223 -15.82 30.90 -22.27
N LEU A 224 -15.08 32.00 -22.20
CA LEU A 224 -15.67 33.33 -22.17
C LEU A 224 -16.43 33.47 -23.49
N GLY A 225 -17.75 33.29 -23.42
CA GLY A 225 -18.63 33.57 -24.54
C GLY A 225 -18.49 35.05 -24.90
N TYR A 226 -18.07 35.30 -26.13
CA TYR A 226 -18.25 36.58 -26.82
C TYR A 226 -19.43 36.44 -27.78
#